data_AF-A0A4R3N5V5-F1
#
_entry.id   AF-A0A4R3N5V5-F1
#
_cell.length_a   1.000
_cell.length_b   1.000
_cell.length_c   1.000
_cell.angle_alpha   90.00
_cell.angle_beta   90.00
_cell.angle_gamma   90.00
#
_symmetry.space_group_name_H-M   'P 1'
#
loop_
_entity.id
_entity.type
_entity.pdbx_description
1 polymer ?
#
loop_
_entity_poly.entity_id
_entity_poly.type
_entity_poly.pdbx_seq_one_letter_code
_entity_poly.pdbx_strand_id
1 'polypeptide(L)'
;MHVFIDTNILLNFYHFTNDDLDALNSVFVSNNQGAVIVHLTDQVKDEFWRNREAKIVDALNKMKGVSLAAQFPYFIKGYEEYQSLLELANQFKRKYSDVTRRVYQDIKSNNLRADHLIEQIFNRSTAIPTTQDIYSIAKMRIDIGNPPGKNGSIGDAINWLLLLKAVPDDEDLYLISEDSDFYSKVNTDDLNPFLVHEWSARKSSRLIGYKSLNKFVEDHYDGVSLSFDPEKKALIDELETCGSFAATHALVARLSHYQYFSLEEAKAILDAADINNQFGWIVPDTDVAEFIRMAALPHRSRLTKESHKGTLETALAELEESMG
;
A
#
# COMPACT_ATOMS: atom_id res chain seq x y z
N MET A 1 19.30 3.53 -9.74
CA MET A 1 18.23 2.81 -10.49
C MET A 1 17.02 3.72 -10.65
N HIS A 2 16.51 3.95 -11.87
CA HIS A 2 15.35 4.84 -12.08
C HIS A 2 14.07 4.05 -12.32
N VAL A 3 13.01 4.34 -11.56
CA VAL A 3 11.75 3.59 -11.61
C VAL A 3 10.60 4.54 -11.91
N PHE A 4 9.70 4.15 -12.80
CA PHE A 4 8.40 4.78 -12.96
C PHE A 4 7.31 3.80 -12.55
N ILE A 5 6.33 4.29 -11.78
CA ILE A 5 5.17 3.50 -11.36
C ILE A 5 3.92 4.17 -11.91
N ASP A 6 3.23 3.44 -12.77
CA ASP A 6 2.00 3.90 -13.39
C ASP A 6 0.86 4.02 -12.38
N THR A 7 -0.09 4.93 -12.64
CA THR A 7 -1.24 5.20 -11.79
C THR A 7 -2.06 3.94 -11.53
N ASN A 8 -2.24 3.10 -12.55
CA ASN A 8 -3.02 1.88 -12.41
C ASN A 8 -2.42 0.93 -11.38
N ILE A 9 -1.09 0.84 -11.28
CA ILE A 9 -0.38 0.07 -10.25
C ILE A 9 -0.66 0.65 -8.85
N LEU A 10 -0.66 1.99 -8.72
CA LEU A 10 -0.97 2.66 -7.45
C LEU A 10 -2.43 2.51 -7.02
N LEU A 11 -3.37 2.66 -7.94
CA LEU A 11 -4.81 2.48 -7.68
C LEU A 11 -5.13 1.04 -7.29
N ASN A 12 -4.39 0.12 -7.86
CA ASN A 12 -4.53 -1.29 -7.66
C ASN A 12 -4.44 -1.66 -6.16
N PHE A 13 -3.70 -0.91 -5.32
CA PHE A 13 -3.55 -1.16 -3.88
C PHE A 13 -4.84 -1.18 -3.05
N TYR A 14 -5.96 -0.63 -3.56
CA TYR A 14 -7.27 -0.79 -2.91
C TYR A 14 -7.89 -2.18 -3.08
N HIS A 15 -7.33 -3.03 -3.95
CA HIS A 15 -7.79 -4.41 -4.18
C HIS A 15 -6.85 -5.49 -3.62
N PHE A 16 -5.66 -5.11 -3.16
CA PHE A 16 -4.57 -6.04 -2.91
C PHE A 16 -4.53 -6.60 -1.48
N THR A 17 -3.65 -7.60 -1.31
CA THR A 17 -3.33 -8.23 -0.03
C THR A 17 -2.30 -7.39 0.74
N ASN A 18 -2.01 -7.76 1.99
CA ASN A 18 -0.97 -7.08 2.77
C ASN A 18 0.43 -7.21 2.12
N ASP A 19 0.70 -8.27 1.36
CA ASP A 19 2.00 -8.51 0.72
C ASP A 19 2.32 -7.44 -0.34
N ASP A 20 1.32 -7.02 -1.10
CA ASP A 20 1.52 -6.03 -2.17
C ASP A 20 1.77 -4.63 -1.60
N LEU A 21 1.16 -4.32 -0.45
CA LEU A 21 1.44 -3.08 0.28
C LEU A 21 2.89 -3.09 0.83
N ASP A 22 3.37 -4.23 1.32
CA ASP A 22 4.75 -4.38 1.79
C ASP A 22 5.75 -4.24 0.62
N ALA A 23 5.42 -4.76 -0.57
CA ALA A 23 6.22 -4.59 -1.79
C ALA A 23 6.23 -3.12 -2.27
N LEU A 24 5.07 -2.46 -2.25
CA LEU A 24 4.95 -1.04 -2.56
C LEU A 24 5.82 -0.19 -1.67
N ASN A 25 5.70 -0.44 -0.36
CA ASN A 25 6.62 0.11 0.59
C ASN A 25 8.02 -0.19 0.03
N SER A 26 8.50 -1.42 -0.05
CA SER A 26 9.92 -1.73 -0.36
C SER A 26 10.56 -0.94 -1.53
N VAL A 27 9.83 -0.61 -2.60
CA VAL A 27 10.34 0.23 -3.70
C VAL A 27 10.58 1.68 -3.30
N PHE A 28 9.66 2.29 -2.54
CA PHE A 28 9.77 3.68 -2.12
C PHE A 28 10.81 3.90 -1.00
N VAL A 29 11.32 2.84 -0.35
CA VAL A 29 12.43 2.98 0.63
C VAL A 29 13.66 3.35 -0.13
N SER A 30 13.90 2.51 -1.14
CA SER A 30 15.09 2.55 -1.94
C SER A 30 15.20 3.92 -2.60
N ASN A 31 14.05 4.54 -2.91
CA ASN A 31 13.97 5.93 -3.35
C ASN A 31 14.63 6.92 -2.38
N ASN A 32 14.22 6.87 -1.11
CA ASN A 32 14.68 7.81 -0.08
C ASN A 32 16.15 7.58 0.28
N GLN A 33 16.66 6.35 0.13
CA GLN A 33 18.06 6.01 0.36
C GLN A 33 18.97 6.32 -0.85
N GLY A 34 18.40 6.78 -1.97
CA GLY A 34 19.12 7.07 -3.21
C GLY A 34 19.55 5.83 -3.99
N ALA A 35 19.17 4.62 -3.55
CA ALA A 35 19.41 3.38 -4.29
C ALA A 35 18.49 3.28 -5.52
N VAL A 36 17.26 3.75 -5.35
CA VAL A 36 16.28 3.99 -6.42
C VAL A 36 15.99 5.47 -6.54
N ILE A 37 15.54 5.89 -7.71
CA ILE A 37 14.94 7.19 -7.96
C ILE A 37 13.58 6.90 -8.61
N VAL A 38 12.50 7.06 -7.84
CA VAL A 38 11.14 6.91 -8.32
C VAL A 38 10.69 8.23 -8.94
N HIS A 39 10.35 8.16 -10.22
CA HIS A 39 9.79 9.26 -10.98
C HIS A 39 8.27 9.25 -10.83
N LEU A 40 7.74 10.29 -10.19
CA LEU A 40 6.31 10.58 -10.19
C LEU A 40 6.06 11.85 -11.00
N THR A 41 4.94 11.89 -11.72
CA THR A 41 4.50 13.06 -12.48
C THR A 41 3.24 13.66 -11.86
N ASP A 42 2.95 14.92 -12.16
CA ASP A 42 1.65 15.52 -11.79
C ASP A 42 0.48 14.71 -12.38
N GLN A 43 0.63 14.22 -13.61
CA GLN A 43 -0.38 13.42 -14.28
C GLN A 43 -0.70 12.14 -13.49
N VAL A 44 0.31 11.43 -12.96
CA VAL A 44 0.10 10.25 -12.11
C VAL A 44 -0.64 10.61 -10.83
N LYS A 45 -0.23 11.70 -10.16
CA LYS A 45 -0.87 12.15 -8.91
C LYS A 45 -2.33 12.52 -9.14
N ASP A 46 -2.62 13.33 -10.15
CA ASP A 46 -3.98 13.78 -10.43
C ASP A 46 -4.87 12.62 -10.90
N GLU A 47 -4.33 11.70 -11.70
CA GLU A 47 -5.06 10.53 -12.17
C GLU A 47 -5.40 9.58 -11.02
N PHE A 48 -4.49 9.41 -10.07
CA PHE A 48 -4.76 8.65 -8.85
C PHE A 48 -5.96 9.24 -8.11
N TRP A 49 -5.95 10.55 -7.83
CA TRP A 49 -7.03 11.19 -7.08
C TRP A 49 -8.37 11.18 -7.83
N ARG A 50 -8.36 11.33 -9.17
CA ARG A 50 -9.59 11.22 -9.99
C ARG A 50 -10.22 9.83 -9.94
N ASN A 51 -9.40 8.79 -9.92
CA ASN A 51 -9.85 7.41 -10.06
C ASN A 51 -9.97 6.64 -8.74
N ARG A 52 -9.46 7.21 -7.63
CA ARG A 52 -9.46 6.58 -6.29
C ARG A 52 -10.83 6.04 -5.89
N GLU A 53 -11.88 6.87 -5.91
CA GLU A 53 -13.21 6.44 -5.47
C GLU A 53 -13.78 5.32 -6.33
N ALA A 54 -13.62 5.42 -7.66
CA ALA A 54 -14.11 4.39 -8.58
C ALA A 54 -13.47 3.03 -8.28
N LYS A 55 -12.17 3.02 -7.97
CA LYS A 55 -11.42 1.80 -7.63
C LYS A 55 -11.84 1.21 -6.28
N ILE A 56 -12.04 2.06 -5.27
CA ILE A 56 -12.59 1.64 -3.96
C ILE A 56 -13.99 1.06 -4.12
N VAL A 57 -14.86 1.68 -4.92
CA VAL A 57 -16.22 1.17 -5.17
C VAL A 57 -16.19 -0.21 -5.81
N ASP A 58 -15.27 -0.44 -6.76
CA ASP A 58 -15.08 -1.76 -7.36
C ASP A 58 -14.66 -2.81 -6.31
N ALA A 59 -13.75 -2.46 -5.39
CA ALA A 59 -13.38 -3.32 -4.27
C ALA A 59 -14.57 -3.60 -3.33
N LEU A 60 -15.37 -2.58 -3.00
CA LEU A 60 -16.55 -2.69 -2.13
C LEU A 60 -17.69 -3.51 -2.74
N ASN A 61 -17.77 -3.64 -4.07
CA ASN A 61 -18.81 -4.46 -4.68
C ASN A 61 -18.69 -5.94 -4.26
N LYS A 62 -17.48 -6.41 -3.90
CA LYS A 62 -17.27 -7.73 -3.31
C LYS A 62 -17.90 -7.87 -1.92
N MET A 63 -18.01 -6.78 -1.16
CA MET A 63 -18.65 -6.76 0.16
C MET A 63 -20.17 -6.80 0.05
N LYS A 64 -20.78 -6.08 -0.90
CA LYS A 64 -22.26 -5.97 -1.03
C LYS A 64 -22.99 -7.31 -1.21
N GLY A 65 -22.30 -8.37 -1.65
CA GLY A 65 -22.85 -9.73 -1.80
C GLY A 65 -22.96 -10.54 -0.51
N VAL A 66 -22.38 -10.07 0.60
CA VAL A 66 -22.38 -10.79 1.88
C VAL A 66 -23.70 -10.55 2.62
N SER A 67 -24.76 -11.19 2.15
CA SER A 67 -26.07 -11.25 2.81
C SER A 67 -26.22 -12.61 3.48
N LEU A 68 -25.95 -12.67 4.79
CA LEU A 68 -26.43 -13.76 5.65
C LEU A 68 -27.94 -13.57 5.89
N ALA A 69 -28.72 -13.70 4.82
CA ALA A 69 -30.15 -13.96 4.95
C ALA A 69 -30.25 -15.39 5.47
N ALA A 70 -30.20 -15.54 6.79
CA ALA A 70 -30.38 -16.80 7.51
C ALA A 70 -31.83 -17.30 7.34
N GLN A 71 -32.21 -17.61 6.10
CA GLN A 71 -33.49 -18.22 5.76
C GLN A 71 -33.30 -19.73 5.92
N PHE A 72 -33.37 -20.17 7.16
CA PHE A 72 -33.32 -21.59 7.47
C PHE A 72 -34.68 -22.25 7.15
N PRO A 73 -34.70 -23.40 6.46
CA PRO A 73 -35.89 -24.22 6.37
C PRO A 73 -36.48 -24.55 7.75
N TYR A 74 -37.81 -24.70 7.82
CA TYR A 74 -38.52 -24.89 9.09
C TYR A 74 -38.02 -26.11 9.89
N PHE A 75 -37.65 -27.20 9.23
CA PHE A 75 -37.20 -28.43 9.89
C PHE A 75 -35.89 -28.28 10.67
N ILE A 76 -35.06 -27.27 10.38
CA ILE A 76 -33.81 -27.02 11.12
C ILE A 76 -34.10 -26.59 12.57
N LYS A 77 -35.30 -26.04 12.85
CA LYS A 77 -35.71 -25.64 14.21
C LYS A 77 -35.73 -26.78 15.23
N GLY A 78 -35.78 -28.04 14.77
CA GLY A 78 -35.78 -29.22 15.63
C GLY A 78 -34.39 -29.65 16.11
N TYR A 79 -33.32 -29.03 15.61
CA TYR A 79 -31.93 -29.36 15.96
C TYR A 79 -31.46 -28.48 17.13
N GLU A 80 -30.62 -29.05 17.99
CA GLU A 80 -30.11 -28.37 19.20
C GLU A 80 -29.26 -27.14 18.88
N GLU A 81 -28.57 -27.16 17.74
CA GLU A 81 -27.67 -26.11 17.27
C GLU A 81 -28.40 -24.89 16.70
N TYR A 82 -29.72 -24.99 16.46
CA TYR A 82 -30.49 -23.93 15.79
C TYR A 82 -30.36 -22.57 16.46
N GLN A 83 -30.41 -22.52 17.79
CA GLN A 83 -30.27 -21.26 18.53
C GLN A 83 -28.87 -20.66 18.38
N SER A 84 -27.83 -21.48 18.51
CA SER A 84 -26.44 -21.05 18.32
C SER A 84 -26.20 -20.51 16.91
N LEU A 85 -26.75 -21.16 15.88
CA LEU A 85 -26.67 -20.70 14.49
C LEU A 85 -27.34 -19.33 14.28
N LEU A 86 -28.51 -19.10 14.90
CA LEU A 86 -29.18 -17.80 14.85
C LEU A 86 -28.37 -16.70 15.55
N GLU A 87 -27.79 -17.01 16.71
CA GLU A 87 -26.95 -16.07 17.46
C GLU A 87 -25.71 -15.69 16.67
N LEU A 88 -25.00 -16.66 16.10
CA LEU A 88 -23.82 -16.42 15.25
C LEU A 88 -24.17 -15.58 14.02
N ALA A 89 -25.29 -15.88 13.34
CA ALA A 89 -25.75 -15.09 12.19
C ALA A 89 -26.04 -13.63 12.58
N ASN A 90 -26.67 -13.41 13.74
CA ASN A 90 -26.95 -12.06 14.25
C ASN A 90 -25.67 -11.32 14.67
N GLN A 91 -24.74 -11.99 15.34
CA GLN A 91 -23.44 -11.43 15.72
C GLN A 91 -22.62 -11.04 14.48
N PHE A 92 -22.57 -11.93 13.48
CA PHE A 92 -21.95 -11.64 12.20
C PHE A 92 -22.55 -10.39 11.56
N LYS A 93 -23.89 -10.31 11.47
CA LYS A 93 -24.59 -9.16 10.86
C LYS A 93 -24.25 -7.84 11.57
N ARG A 94 -24.19 -7.84 12.91
CA ARG A 94 -23.80 -6.67 13.70
C ARG A 94 -22.36 -6.25 13.40
N LYS A 95 -21.39 -7.17 13.59
CA LYS A 95 -19.96 -6.90 13.34
C LYS A 95 -19.71 -6.45 11.89
N TYR A 96 -20.36 -7.10 10.93
CA TYR A 96 -20.27 -6.74 9.51
C TYR A 96 -20.76 -5.31 9.25
N SER A 97 -21.91 -4.93 9.83
CA SER A 97 -22.44 -3.58 9.71
C SER A 97 -21.52 -2.53 10.34
N ASP A 98 -20.92 -2.83 11.50
CA ASP A 98 -20.00 -1.92 12.17
C ASP A 98 -18.70 -1.72 11.39
N VAL A 99 -18.09 -2.80 10.89
CA VAL A 99 -16.92 -2.72 10.02
C VAL A 99 -17.24 -1.94 8.75
N THR A 100 -18.38 -2.22 8.11
CA THR A 100 -18.82 -1.53 6.90
C THR A 100 -18.96 -0.02 7.17
N ARG A 101 -19.60 0.37 8.27
CA ARG A 101 -19.73 1.77 8.67
C ARG A 101 -18.37 2.45 8.86
N ARG A 102 -17.43 1.80 9.54
CA ARG A 102 -16.07 2.32 9.74
C ARG A 102 -15.31 2.48 8.43
N VAL A 103 -15.35 1.47 7.56
CA VAL A 103 -14.73 1.53 6.22
C VAL A 103 -15.26 2.71 5.42
N TYR A 104 -16.57 2.96 5.41
CA TYR A 104 -17.14 4.13 4.73
C TYR A 104 -16.70 5.47 5.35
N GLN A 105 -16.51 5.53 6.67
CA GLN A 105 -15.94 6.70 7.33
C GLN A 105 -14.50 6.91 6.88
N ASP A 106 -13.67 5.86 6.91
CA ASP A 106 -12.27 5.92 6.50
C ASP A 106 -12.12 6.31 5.02
N ILE A 107 -12.98 5.80 4.13
CA ILE A 107 -12.99 6.19 2.71
C ILE A 107 -13.24 7.69 2.56
N LYS A 108 -14.24 8.23 3.28
CA LYS A 108 -14.64 9.63 3.22
C LYS A 108 -13.56 10.57 3.77
N SER A 109 -12.80 10.11 4.76
CA SER A 109 -11.72 10.88 5.38
C SER A 109 -10.33 10.59 4.78
N ASN A 110 -10.23 9.82 3.70
CA ASN A 110 -8.96 9.37 3.12
C ASN A 110 -8.02 8.70 4.13
N ASN A 111 -8.59 7.83 4.96
CA ASN A 111 -7.94 7.21 6.12
C ASN A 111 -7.80 5.68 5.98
N LEU A 112 -7.84 5.16 4.74
CA LEU A 112 -7.49 3.77 4.50
C LEU A 112 -5.98 3.59 4.61
N ARG A 113 -5.55 2.39 5.00
CA ARG A 113 -4.11 2.04 5.05
C ARG A 113 -3.36 2.34 3.75
N ALA A 114 -3.99 2.09 2.60
CA ALA A 114 -3.43 2.42 1.29
C ALA A 114 -3.34 3.94 1.06
N ASP A 115 -4.29 4.74 1.56
CA ASP A 115 -4.26 6.19 1.45
C ASP A 115 -3.00 6.77 2.12
N HIS A 116 -2.72 6.33 3.35
CA HIS A 116 -1.56 6.81 4.10
C HIS A 116 -0.24 6.49 3.41
N LEU A 117 -0.09 5.27 2.89
CA LEU A 117 1.12 4.87 2.19
C LEU A 117 1.32 5.72 0.91
N ILE A 118 0.26 5.88 0.11
CA ILE A 118 0.33 6.70 -1.11
C ILE A 118 0.59 8.18 -0.80
N GLU A 119 -0.03 8.73 0.23
CA GLU A 119 0.20 10.09 0.66
C GLU A 119 1.65 10.32 1.12
N GLN A 120 2.20 9.39 1.92
CA GLN A 120 3.61 9.42 2.32
C GLN A 120 4.53 9.40 1.10
N ILE A 121 4.24 8.55 0.13
CA ILE A 121 4.98 8.44 -1.14
C ILE A 121 4.93 9.77 -1.92
N PHE A 122 3.74 10.34 -2.09
CA PHE A 122 3.52 11.56 -2.85
C PHE A 122 4.15 12.80 -2.19
N ASN A 123 4.14 12.87 -0.86
CA ASN A 123 4.73 13.98 -0.12
C ASN A 123 6.26 13.93 -0.06
N ARG A 124 6.85 12.72 -0.08
CA ARG A 124 8.31 12.54 -0.09
C ARG A 124 8.92 12.67 -1.49
N SER A 125 8.11 12.57 -2.54
CA SER A 125 8.56 12.63 -3.94
C SER A 125 8.21 13.98 -4.56
N THR A 126 9.21 14.66 -5.14
CA THR A 126 8.95 15.85 -5.96
C THR A 126 8.40 15.40 -7.31
N ALA A 127 7.14 15.70 -7.59
CA ALA A 127 6.53 15.35 -8.86
C ALA A 127 7.10 16.19 -10.00
N ILE A 128 7.31 15.55 -11.15
CA ILE A 128 7.72 16.23 -12.37
C ILE A 128 6.50 16.97 -12.92
N PRO A 129 6.56 18.31 -13.06
CA PRO A 129 5.39 19.09 -13.38
C PRO A 129 4.96 18.95 -14.84
N THR A 130 3.65 18.93 -15.07
CA THR A 130 3.10 18.97 -16.43
C THR A 130 3.05 20.41 -16.92
N THR A 131 3.74 20.72 -18.02
CA THR A 131 3.74 22.06 -18.62
C THR A 131 2.92 22.11 -19.90
N GLN A 132 2.54 23.32 -20.33
CA GLN A 132 1.84 23.54 -21.60
C GLN A 132 2.61 23.00 -22.80
N ASP A 133 3.94 23.10 -22.78
CA ASP A 133 4.80 22.57 -23.83
C ASP A 133 4.76 21.05 -23.88
N ILE A 134 4.87 20.38 -22.71
CA ILE A 134 4.76 18.92 -22.61
C ILE A 134 3.39 18.46 -23.10
N TYR A 135 2.31 19.14 -22.72
CA TYR A 135 0.96 18.84 -23.19
C TYR A 135 0.86 18.95 -24.72
N SER A 136 1.42 20.01 -25.31
CA SER A 136 1.37 20.25 -26.75
C SER A 136 2.15 19.18 -27.53
N ILE A 137 3.32 18.78 -27.03
CA ILE A 137 4.14 17.70 -27.61
C ILE A 137 3.44 16.34 -27.45
N ALA A 138 2.82 16.08 -26.29
CA ALA A 138 2.06 14.86 -26.05
C ALA A 138 0.88 14.74 -27.03
N LYS A 139 0.19 15.84 -27.31
CA LYS A 139 -0.90 15.88 -28.28
C LYS A 139 -0.40 15.57 -29.69
N MET A 140 0.68 16.22 -30.11
CA MET A 140 1.32 15.93 -31.40
C MET A 140 1.74 14.46 -31.51
N ARG A 141 2.30 13.87 -30.45
CA ARG A 141 2.71 12.46 -30.39
C ARG A 141 1.54 11.52 -30.72
N ILE A 142 0.36 11.79 -30.15
CA ILE A 142 -0.86 11.01 -30.40
C ILE A 142 -1.37 11.24 -31.83
N ASP A 143 -1.40 12.51 -32.27
CA ASP A 143 -1.89 12.87 -33.59
C ASP A 143 -1.09 12.21 -34.73
N ILE A 144 0.22 11.99 -34.53
CA ILE A 144 1.09 11.28 -35.49
C ILE A 144 1.16 9.76 -35.26
N GLY A 145 0.45 9.23 -34.25
CA GLY A 145 0.32 7.80 -34.00
C GLY A 145 1.46 7.15 -33.22
N ASN A 146 2.28 7.92 -32.51
CA ASN A 146 3.36 7.38 -31.67
C ASN A 146 2.80 6.92 -30.31
N PRO A 147 3.04 5.67 -29.86
CA PRO A 147 2.68 5.20 -28.51
C PRO A 147 3.58 5.88 -27.45
N PRO A 148 3.33 5.82 -26.14
CA PRO A 148 2.12 5.31 -25.53
C PRO A 148 1.02 6.37 -25.58
N GLY A 149 -0.23 5.94 -25.38
CA GLY A 149 -1.42 6.77 -25.47
C GLY A 149 -2.23 6.56 -26.77
N LYS A 150 -3.44 7.12 -26.76
CA LYS A 150 -4.44 6.96 -27.82
C LYS A 150 -5.41 8.13 -27.85
N ASN A 151 -6.21 8.25 -28.90
CA ASN A 151 -7.23 9.30 -29.00
C ASN A 151 -8.15 9.27 -27.78
N GLY A 152 -8.18 10.37 -27.02
CA GLY A 152 -8.95 10.51 -25.77
C GLY A 152 -8.19 10.15 -24.50
N SER A 153 -6.98 9.58 -24.58
CA SER A 153 -6.11 9.29 -23.44
C SER A 153 -4.68 9.80 -23.70
N ILE A 154 -4.38 10.99 -23.18
CA ILE A 154 -3.08 11.68 -23.33
C ILE A 154 -2.13 11.47 -22.14
N GLY A 155 -2.62 10.87 -21.05
CA GLY A 155 -1.87 10.72 -19.80
C GLY A 155 -0.55 9.99 -20.00
N ASP A 156 -0.57 8.84 -20.70
CA ASP A 156 0.65 8.05 -20.94
C ASP A 156 1.67 8.79 -21.80
N ALA A 157 1.19 9.54 -22.80
CA ALA A 157 2.06 10.36 -23.64
C ALA A 157 2.74 11.47 -22.82
N ILE A 158 2.02 12.11 -21.88
CA ILE A 158 2.58 13.10 -20.96
C ILE A 158 3.62 12.44 -20.05
N ASN A 159 3.27 11.34 -19.40
CA ASN A 159 4.17 10.59 -18.50
C ASN A 159 5.46 10.21 -19.22
N TRP A 160 5.36 9.64 -20.41
CA TRP A 160 6.50 9.24 -21.22
C TRP A 160 7.44 10.40 -21.57
N LEU A 161 6.89 11.55 -21.98
CA LEU A 161 7.70 12.72 -22.31
C LEU A 161 8.39 13.31 -21.08
N LEU A 162 7.72 13.30 -19.92
CA LEU A 162 8.32 13.73 -18.66
C LEU A 162 9.46 12.80 -18.24
N LEU A 163 9.32 11.49 -18.43
CA LEU A 163 10.37 10.50 -18.15
C LEU A 163 11.59 10.68 -19.06
N LEU A 164 11.38 10.86 -20.37
CA LEU A 164 12.47 11.15 -21.31
C LEU A 164 13.26 12.41 -20.91
N LYS A 165 12.59 13.40 -20.32
CA LYS A 165 13.19 14.64 -19.84
C LYS A 165 13.89 14.49 -18.50
N ALA A 166 13.34 13.69 -17.58
CA ALA A 166 13.76 13.66 -16.18
C ALA A 166 14.82 12.60 -15.86
N VAL A 167 14.76 11.43 -16.52
CA VAL A 167 15.80 10.39 -16.33
C VAL A 167 17.10 10.90 -16.98
N PRO A 168 18.27 10.76 -16.36
CA PRO A 168 19.56 11.10 -16.99
C PRO A 168 19.85 10.24 -18.23
N ASP A 169 20.76 10.69 -19.08
CA ASP A 169 21.31 9.86 -20.16
C ASP A 169 22.18 8.74 -19.55
N ASP A 170 22.33 7.65 -20.29
CA ASP A 170 23.08 6.43 -19.94
C ASP A 170 22.54 5.66 -18.71
N GLU A 171 21.40 6.08 -18.16
CA GLU A 171 20.73 5.45 -17.00
C GLU A 171 19.49 4.65 -17.42
N ASP A 172 19.40 3.40 -16.94
CA ASP A 172 18.28 2.50 -17.25
C ASP A 172 16.97 2.95 -16.57
N LEU A 173 15.86 2.83 -17.30
CA LEU A 173 14.52 3.05 -16.76
C LEU A 173 13.76 1.73 -16.57
N TYR A 174 13.24 1.53 -15.37
CA TYR A 174 12.38 0.44 -14.97
C TYR A 174 10.93 0.94 -14.95
N LEU A 175 10.13 0.51 -15.93
CA LEU A 175 8.74 0.90 -16.12
C LEU A 175 7.82 -0.14 -15.49
N ILE A 176 7.05 0.25 -14.47
CA ILE A 176 6.07 -0.63 -13.80
C ILE A 176 4.67 -0.17 -14.20
N SER A 177 4.03 -0.92 -15.11
CA SER A 177 2.68 -0.61 -15.64
C SER A 177 2.00 -1.88 -16.16
N GLU A 178 0.68 -1.94 -16.04
CA GLU A 178 -0.19 -2.94 -16.69
C GLU A 178 -0.81 -2.41 -18.00
N ASP A 179 -0.57 -1.15 -18.37
CA ASP A 179 -1.19 -0.57 -19.57
C ASP A 179 -0.55 -1.12 -20.85
N SER A 180 -1.39 -1.78 -21.64
CA SER A 180 -1.04 -2.37 -22.93
C SER A 180 -0.41 -1.39 -23.92
N ASP A 181 -0.61 -0.07 -23.78
CA ASP A 181 -0.01 0.94 -24.65
C ASP A 181 1.54 0.97 -24.52
N PHE A 182 2.08 0.50 -23.38
CA PHE A 182 3.52 0.33 -23.15
C PHE A 182 4.09 -1.01 -23.65
N TYR A 183 3.25 -1.99 -24.00
CA TYR A 183 3.67 -3.35 -24.35
C TYR A 183 3.45 -3.68 -25.83
N SER A 184 4.10 -4.73 -26.29
CA SER A 184 4.00 -5.25 -27.64
C SER A 184 2.65 -5.91 -27.88
N LYS A 185 2.06 -5.66 -29.05
CA LYS A 185 0.81 -6.30 -29.49
C LYS A 185 0.98 -7.78 -29.86
N VAL A 186 2.22 -8.22 -30.14
CA VAL A 186 2.53 -9.59 -30.53
C VAL A 186 2.82 -10.46 -29.32
N ASN A 187 3.65 -9.96 -28.41
CA ASN A 187 3.95 -10.59 -27.15
C ASN A 187 3.71 -9.58 -26.03
N THR A 188 2.62 -9.74 -25.29
CA THR A 188 2.23 -8.75 -24.29
C THR A 188 3.20 -8.67 -23.11
N ASP A 189 4.14 -9.60 -22.97
CA ASP A 189 5.16 -9.57 -21.92
C ASP A 189 6.38 -8.71 -22.32
N ASP A 190 6.55 -8.45 -23.62
CA ASP A 190 7.60 -7.57 -24.13
C ASP A 190 7.12 -6.12 -24.19
N LEU A 191 8.01 -5.18 -23.89
CA LEU A 191 7.75 -3.75 -24.11
C LEU A 191 7.52 -3.43 -25.58
N ASN A 192 6.77 -2.35 -25.83
CA ASN A 192 6.52 -1.87 -27.18
C ASN A 192 7.85 -1.54 -27.89
N PRO A 193 8.16 -2.17 -29.05
CA PRO A 193 9.44 -1.98 -29.71
C PRO A 193 9.75 -0.54 -30.10
N PHE A 194 8.71 0.26 -30.38
CA PHE A 194 8.89 1.69 -30.68
C PHE A 194 9.43 2.44 -29.45
N LEU A 195 8.90 2.16 -28.26
CA LEU A 195 9.33 2.80 -27.01
C LEU A 195 10.74 2.36 -26.63
N VAL A 196 11.07 1.09 -26.80
CA VAL A 196 12.42 0.55 -26.59
C VAL A 196 13.42 1.26 -27.52
N HIS A 197 13.09 1.36 -28.81
CA HIS A 197 13.93 2.04 -29.79
C HIS A 197 14.08 3.54 -29.48
N GLU A 198 12.99 4.24 -29.18
CA GLU A 198 13.04 5.67 -28.85
C GLU A 198 13.86 5.93 -27.59
N TRP A 199 13.68 5.11 -26.55
CA TRP A 199 14.40 5.23 -25.30
C TRP A 199 15.91 5.06 -25.55
N SER A 200 16.31 3.95 -26.17
CA SER A 200 17.70 3.67 -26.49
C SER A 200 18.32 4.76 -27.37
N ALA A 201 17.59 5.27 -28.36
CA ALA A 201 18.09 6.33 -29.24
C ALA A 201 18.25 7.69 -28.56
N ARG A 202 17.41 8.02 -27.56
CA ARG A 202 17.45 9.31 -26.87
C ARG A 202 18.29 9.31 -25.60
N LYS A 203 18.38 8.16 -24.92
CA LYS A 203 18.96 8.02 -23.59
C LYS A 203 20.20 7.15 -23.57
N SER A 204 20.53 6.45 -24.66
CA SER A 204 21.68 5.51 -24.72
C SER A 204 21.63 4.40 -23.65
N SER A 205 20.45 4.11 -23.12
CA SER A 205 20.24 3.15 -22.03
C SER A 205 19.07 2.20 -22.33
N ARG A 206 18.77 1.30 -21.40
CA ARG A 206 17.72 0.27 -21.54
C ARG A 206 16.42 0.71 -20.90
N LEU A 207 15.32 0.30 -21.53
CA LEU A 207 13.97 0.33 -20.97
C LEU A 207 13.61 -1.10 -20.55
N ILE A 208 13.22 -1.28 -19.29
CA ILE A 208 12.93 -2.59 -18.69
C ILE A 208 11.50 -2.54 -18.12
N GLY A 209 10.64 -3.48 -18.52
CA GLY A 209 9.21 -3.45 -18.20
C GLY A 209 8.82 -4.48 -17.15
N TYR A 210 7.93 -4.07 -16.24
CA TYR A 210 7.32 -4.92 -15.22
C TYR A 210 5.82 -4.71 -15.19
N LYS A 211 5.05 -5.79 -15.31
CA LYS A 211 3.58 -5.75 -15.19
C LYS A 211 3.09 -5.63 -13.75
N SER A 212 3.90 -5.99 -12.77
CA SER A 212 3.53 -5.90 -11.37
C SER A 212 4.70 -5.43 -10.52
N LEU A 213 4.37 -4.75 -9.43
CA LEU A 213 5.34 -4.26 -8.48
C LEU A 213 6.02 -5.40 -7.72
N ASN A 214 5.29 -6.46 -7.36
CA ASN A 214 5.85 -7.63 -6.70
C ASN A 214 6.93 -8.28 -7.54
N LYS A 215 6.72 -8.43 -8.85
CA LYS A 215 7.73 -9.04 -9.73
C LYS A 215 9.00 -8.20 -9.78
N PHE A 216 8.86 -6.88 -9.81
CA PHE A 216 10.00 -5.97 -9.67
C PHE A 216 10.70 -6.13 -8.32
N VAL A 217 9.94 -6.25 -7.23
CA VAL A 217 10.52 -6.42 -5.89
C VAL A 217 11.26 -7.76 -5.76
N GLU A 218 10.67 -8.85 -6.24
CA GLU A 218 11.30 -10.18 -6.24
C GLU A 218 12.64 -10.18 -7.00
N ASP A 219 12.67 -9.60 -8.20
CA ASP A 219 13.87 -9.62 -9.06
C ASP A 219 15.03 -8.75 -8.51
N HIS A 220 14.72 -7.72 -7.70
CA HIS A 220 15.71 -6.72 -7.28
C HIS A 220 15.98 -6.69 -5.76
N TYR A 221 15.14 -7.31 -4.93
CA TYR A 221 15.19 -7.17 -3.47
C TYR A 221 15.09 -8.49 -2.68
N ASP A 222 15.12 -9.64 -3.36
CA ASP A 222 15.18 -11.03 -2.86
C ASP A 222 15.35 -11.20 -1.32
N GLY A 223 14.24 -11.02 -0.58
CA GLY A 223 14.16 -11.27 0.87
C GLY A 223 14.76 -10.21 1.81
N VAL A 224 15.26 -9.06 1.33
CA VAL A 224 15.72 -7.98 2.20
C VAL A 224 14.51 -7.14 2.62
N SER A 225 14.07 -7.37 3.85
CA SER A 225 13.16 -6.48 4.59
C SER A 225 13.80 -5.10 4.71
N LEU A 226 13.45 -4.21 3.78
CA LEU A 226 13.86 -2.82 3.84
C LEU A 226 12.94 -2.09 4.82
N SER A 227 13.27 -2.14 6.12
CA SER A 227 12.64 -1.27 7.12
C SER A 227 13.04 0.18 6.87
N PHE A 228 12.07 1.08 6.95
CA PHE A 228 11.88 2.01 5.84
C PHE A 228 12.47 3.41 5.96
N ASP A 229 12.68 3.80 7.19
CA ASP A 229 12.95 5.17 7.52
C ASP A 229 13.97 5.02 8.63
N PRO A 230 15.25 5.39 8.41
CA PRO A 230 16.27 5.22 9.43
C PRO A 230 15.86 5.82 10.77
N GLU A 231 15.03 6.88 10.76
CA GLU A 231 14.46 7.47 11.97
C GLU A 231 13.37 6.57 12.57
N LYS A 232 12.43 6.07 11.75
CA LYS A 232 11.39 5.12 12.21
C LYS A 232 12.01 3.81 12.71
N LYS A 233 13.02 3.28 12.02
CA LYS A 233 13.76 2.09 12.42
C LYS A 233 14.49 2.35 13.74
N ALA A 234 15.22 3.47 13.85
CA ALA A 234 15.87 3.83 15.10
C ALA A 234 14.86 3.94 16.26
N LEU A 235 13.67 4.51 16.00
CA LEU A 235 12.58 4.57 16.96
C LEU A 235 12.06 3.17 17.38
N ILE A 236 11.89 2.25 16.42
CA ILE A 236 11.48 0.87 16.71
C ILE A 236 12.58 0.14 17.49
N ASP A 237 13.84 0.24 17.06
CA ASP A 237 14.99 -0.36 17.73
C ASP A 237 15.16 0.21 19.16
N GLU A 238 14.78 1.49 19.40
CA GLU A 238 14.81 2.12 20.73
C GLU A 238 13.77 1.52 21.70
N LEU A 239 12.66 0.94 21.22
CA LEU A 239 11.67 0.25 22.07
C LEU A 239 12.30 -0.94 22.82
N GLU A 240 13.29 -1.61 22.22
CA GLU A 240 13.98 -2.74 22.86
C GLU A 240 14.85 -2.31 24.04
N THR A 241 15.29 -1.05 24.08
CA THR A 241 16.32 -0.57 25.02
C THR A 241 15.86 0.58 25.91
N CYS A 242 14.66 1.13 25.70
CA CYS A 242 14.17 2.26 26.49
C CYS A 242 14.07 1.92 28.00
N GLY A 243 14.58 2.83 28.83
CA GLY A 243 14.83 2.56 30.25
C GLY A 243 13.72 2.95 31.24
N SER A 244 12.61 3.54 30.76
CA SER A 244 11.50 3.98 31.63
C SER A 244 10.16 3.97 30.89
N PHE A 245 9.05 3.75 31.60
CA PHE A 245 7.69 3.87 31.05
C PHE A 245 7.45 5.22 30.36
N ALA A 246 7.86 6.32 30.99
CA ALA A 246 7.70 7.66 30.42
C ALA A 246 8.43 7.81 29.07
N ALA A 247 9.63 7.21 28.93
CA ALA A 247 10.35 7.19 27.66
C ALA A 247 9.63 6.31 26.63
N THR A 248 9.09 5.16 27.03
CA THR A 248 8.30 4.29 26.14
C THR A 248 7.05 5.00 25.61
N HIS A 249 6.27 5.69 26.45
CA HIS A 249 5.12 6.48 25.98
C HIS A 249 5.54 7.59 25.01
N ALA A 250 6.66 8.28 25.27
CA ALA A 250 7.17 9.29 24.36
C ALA A 250 7.58 8.70 23.00
N LEU A 251 8.17 7.49 22.99
CA LEU A 251 8.51 6.76 21.77
C LEU A 251 7.26 6.29 21.03
N VAL A 252 6.29 5.72 21.74
CA VAL A 252 5.00 5.31 21.19
C VAL A 252 4.30 6.52 20.56
N ALA A 253 4.25 7.67 21.23
CA ALA A 253 3.67 8.89 20.68
C ALA A 253 4.37 9.33 19.38
N ARG A 254 5.70 9.23 19.29
CA ARG A 254 6.46 9.53 18.06
C ARG A 254 6.13 8.51 16.96
N LEU A 255 6.14 7.22 17.28
CA LEU A 255 5.83 6.14 16.35
C LEU A 255 4.39 6.19 15.85
N SER A 256 3.44 6.63 16.67
CA SER A 256 2.03 6.80 16.30
C SER A 256 1.79 7.90 15.26
N HIS A 257 2.76 8.77 14.96
CA HIS A 257 2.68 9.67 13.80
C HIS A 257 2.83 8.91 12.47
N TYR A 258 3.44 7.73 12.48
CA TYR A 258 3.48 6.86 11.32
C TYR A 258 2.19 6.04 11.26
N GLN A 259 1.47 6.14 10.15
CA GLN A 259 0.17 5.50 10.00
C GLN A 259 0.24 4.15 9.27
N TYR A 260 1.43 3.76 8.81
CA TYR A 260 1.67 2.49 8.13
C TYR A 260 2.86 1.77 8.75
N PHE A 261 2.70 0.47 9.05
CA PHE A 261 3.76 -0.43 9.48
C PHE A 261 3.72 -1.70 8.63
N SER A 262 4.86 -2.04 8.03
CA SER A 262 5.02 -3.31 7.30
C SER A 262 4.95 -4.51 8.24
N LEU A 263 4.81 -5.72 7.72
CA LEU A 263 4.81 -6.93 8.55
C LEU A 263 6.08 -7.03 9.42
N GLU A 264 7.23 -6.75 8.85
CA GLU A 264 8.52 -6.89 9.54
C GLU A 264 8.71 -5.82 10.62
N GLU A 265 8.26 -4.59 10.37
CA GLU A 265 8.24 -3.56 11.42
C GLU A 265 7.25 -3.92 12.54
N ALA A 266 6.07 -4.47 12.21
CA ALA A 266 5.12 -4.93 13.20
C ALA A 266 5.70 -6.08 14.05
N LYS A 267 6.39 -7.04 13.43
CA LYS A 267 7.11 -8.09 14.15
C LYS A 267 8.19 -7.52 15.06
N ALA A 268 9.00 -6.58 14.57
CA ALA A 268 10.04 -5.93 15.37
C ALA A 268 9.46 -5.19 16.59
N ILE A 269 8.33 -4.48 16.42
CA ILE A 269 7.62 -3.85 17.54
C ILE A 269 7.14 -4.89 18.56
N LEU A 270 6.58 -6.01 18.10
CA LEU A 270 6.11 -7.08 18.99
C LEU A 270 7.26 -7.84 19.66
N ASP A 271 8.39 -8.03 18.96
CA ASP A 271 9.62 -8.58 19.53
C ASP A 271 10.20 -7.64 20.60
N ALA A 272 10.13 -6.32 20.39
CA ALA A 272 10.56 -5.36 21.41
C ALA A 272 9.73 -5.46 22.70
N ALA A 273 8.43 -5.75 22.61
CA ALA A 273 7.59 -5.98 23.78
C ALA A 273 7.96 -7.28 24.53
N ASP A 274 8.46 -8.30 23.81
CA ASP A 274 8.97 -9.54 24.41
C ASP A 274 10.35 -9.34 25.08
N ILE A 275 11.21 -8.52 24.48
CA ILE A 275 12.60 -8.27 24.93
C ILE A 275 12.62 -7.28 26.09
N ASN A 276 11.89 -6.18 25.97
CA ASN A 276 11.84 -5.13 26.97
C ASN A 276 10.60 -5.31 27.87
N ASN A 277 10.80 -5.93 29.03
CA ASN A 277 9.73 -6.12 30.01
C ASN A 277 9.00 -4.82 30.39
N GLN A 278 9.68 -3.66 30.39
CA GLN A 278 8.99 -2.40 30.70
C GLN A 278 7.97 -2.04 29.63
N PHE A 279 8.34 -2.21 28.36
CA PHE A 279 7.41 -2.00 27.24
C PHE A 279 6.29 -3.05 27.26
N GLY A 280 6.65 -4.33 27.44
CA GLY A 280 5.66 -5.41 27.54
C GLY A 280 4.65 -5.21 28.68
N TRP A 281 5.07 -4.69 29.83
CA TRP A 281 4.19 -4.45 30.98
C TRP A 281 3.15 -3.35 30.76
N ILE A 282 3.46 -2.37 29.92
CA ILE A 282 2.56 -1.24 29.64
C ILE A 282 1.79 -1.43 28.33
N VAL A 283 1.81 -2.63 27.73
CA VAL A 283 0.94 -2.95 26.58
C VAL A 283 -0.54 -2.67 26.88
N PRO A 284 -1.07 -2.91 28.10
CA PRO A 284 -2.43 -2.53 28.46
C PRO A 284 -2.65 -1.01 28.66
N ASP A 285 -1.61 -0.16 28.64
CA ASP A 285 -1.85 1.28 28.73
C ASP A 285 -2.51 1.76 27.43
N THR A 286 -3.53 2.62 27.53
CA THR A 286 -4.43 2.93 26.41
C THR A 286 -3.71 3.36 25.13
N ASP A 287 -2.73 4.28 25.22
CA ASP A 287 -1.98 4.78 24.06
C ASP A 287 -1.08 3.70 23.44
N VAL A 288 -0.51 2.83 24.28
CA VAL A 288 0.32 1.70 23.85
C VAL A 288 -0.54 0.63 23.18
N ALA A 289 -1.69 0.28 23.78
CA ALA A 289 -2.64 -0.65 23.22
C ALA A 289 -3.15 -0.18 21.84
N GLU A 290 -3.48 1.12 21.72
CA GLU A 290 -3.88 1.73 20.46
C GLU A 290 -2.78 1.66 19.40
N PHE A 291 -1.54 1.91 19.79
CA PHE A 291 -0.37 1.81 18.92
C PHE A 291 -0.14 0.37 18.44
N ILE A 292 -0.14 -0.62 19.36
CA ILE A 292 0.01 -2.04 19.01
C ILE A 292 -1.11 -2.48 18.09
N ARG A 293 -2.37 -2.12 18.40
CA ARG A 293 -3.52 -2.40 17.52
C ARG A 293 -3.28 -1.82 16.12
N MET A 294 -2.90 -0.56 16.01
CA MET A 294 -2.66 0.09 14.72
C MET A 294 -1.56 -0.60 13.92
N ALA A 295 -0.43 -0.92 14.56
CA ALA A 295 0.74 -1.50 13.90
C ALA A 295 0.54 -2.98 13.53
N ALA A 296 -0.01 -3.79 14.42
CA ALA A 296 -0.01 -5.25 14.31
C ALA A 296 -1.36 -5.88 13.90
N LEU A 297 -2.51 -5.28 14.23
CA LEU A 297 -3.82 -5.85 13.86
C LEU A 297 -3.98 -6.14 12.36
N PRO A 298 -3.53 -5.26 11.44
CA PRO A 298 -3.63 -5.53 10.00
C PRO A 298 -2.92 -6.82 9.56
N HIS A 299 -1.93 -7.27 10.34
CA HIS A 299 -1.09 -8.42 10.04
C HIS A 299 -1.45 -9.67 10.86
N ARG A 300 -2.51 -9.64 11.68
CA ARG A 300 -2.87 -10.71 12.63
C ARG A 300 -2.84 -12.12 12.04
N SER A 301 -3.31 -12.31 10.81
CA SER A 301 -3.32 -13.62 10.13
C SER A 301 -1.94 -14.13 9.70
N ARG A 302 -0.94 -13.25 9.61
CA ARG A 302 0.45 -13.55 9.21
C ARG A 302 1.41 -13.65 10.40
N LEU A 303 0.94 -13.35 11.62
CA LEU A 303 1.74 -13.53 12.84
C LEU A 303 1.83 -15.02 13.19
N THR A 304 3.04 -15.58 13.17
CA THR A 304 3.28 -17.00 13.42
C THR A 304 3.75 -17.30 14.84
N LYS A 305 4.37 -16.33 15.52
CA LYS A 305 4.87 -16.46 16.90
C LYS A 305 3.71 -16.29 17.90
N GLU A 306 3.59 -17.20 18.86
CA GLU A 306 2.49 -17.14 19.85
C GLU A 306 2.59 -15.93 20.78
N SER A 307 3.81 -15.49 21.14
CA SER A 307 3.98 -14.27 21.95
C SER A 307 3.48 -13.02 21.22
N HIS A 308 3.76 -12.90 19.92
CA HIS A 308 3.23 -11.81 19.09
C HIS A 308 1.71 -11.76 19.09
N LYS A 309 1.05 -12.92 18.96
CA LYS A 309 -0.41 -13.00 19.07
C LYS A 309 -0.88 -12.61 20.45
N GLY A 310 -0.23 -13.13 21.51
CA GLY A 310 -0.56 -12.82 22.90
C GLY A 310 -0.52 -11.32 23.18
N THR A 311 0.57 -10.64 22.82
CA THR A 311 0.73 -9.18 22.97
C THR A 311 -0.37 -8.41 22.23
N LEU A 312 -0.71 -8.81 21.01
CA LEU A 312 -1.81 -8.19 20.26
C LEU A 312 -3.17 -8.43 20.93
N GLU A 313 -3.47 -9.65 21.40
CA GLU A 313 -4.73 -9.92 22.11
C GLU A 313 -4.84 -9.13 23.42
N THR A 314 -3.74 -8.97 24.17
CA THR A 314 -3.71 -8.13 25.38
C THR A 314 -4.07 -6.69 25.06
N ALA A 315 -3.48 -6.10 24.01
CA ALA A 315 -3.83 -4.76 23.56
C ALA A 315 -5.30 -4.65 23.11
N LEU A 316 -5.82 -5.65 22.42
CA LEU A 316 -7.21 -5.64 21.95
C LEU A 316 -8.22 -5.77 23.11
N ALA A 317 -7.94 -6.60 24.11
CA ALA A 317 -8.82 -6.81 25.26
C ALA A 317 -9.03 -5.50 26.04
N GLU A 318 -7.96 -4.74 26.32
CA GLU A 318 -8.05 -3.44 26.99
C GLU A 318 -8.95 -2.46 26.21
N LEU A 319 -8.78 -2.41 24.89
CA LEU A 319 -9.55 -1.49 24.05
C LEU A 319 -11.02 -1.88 23.97
N GLU A 320 -11.36 -3.16 24.09
CA GLU A 320 -12.75 -3.62 24.19
C GLU A 320 -13.38 -3.23 25.54
N GLU A 321 -12.63 -3.33 26.65
CA GLU A 321 -13.09 -2.93 27.99
C GLU A 321 -13.30 -1.41 28.12
N SER A 322 -12.42 -0.59 27.52
CA SER A 322 -12.54 0.87 27.52
C SER A 322 -13.75 1.43 26.72
N MET A 323 -14.33 0.61 25.83
CA MET A 323 -15.45 0.97 24.96
C MET A 323 -16.82 0.48 25.48
N GLY A 324 -16.84 -0.32 26.56
CA GLY A 324 -18.04 -0.86 27.22
C GLY A 324 -18.56 0.02 28.34
#